data_AF-A0A959AY98-F1
#
_entry.id   AF-A0A959AY98-F1
#
_cell.length_a   1.000
_cell.length_b   1.000
_cell.length_c   1.000
_cell.angle_alpha   90.00
_cell.angle_beta   90.00
_cell.angle_gamma   90.00
#
_symmetry.space_group_name_H-M   'P 1'
#
loop_
_entity.id
_entity.type
_entity.pdbx_description
1 polymer ?
#
loop_
_entity_poly.entity_id
_entity_poly.type
_entity_poly.pdbx_seq_one_letter_code
_entity_poly.pdbx_strand_id
1 'polypeptide(L)'
;FILYSGCLFSQAPAKVTLLSVNEGLSQGMVFDILQSRDGFLWIATKDGLNRYDGYRFTVFTHDPFDPFSITSNEVWKIFEDSRGWLWLACPGGLDVFLPQTGHFF
;
A
#
# COMPACT_ATOMS: atom_id res chain seq x y z
N PHE A 1 -36.77 -31.93 35.11
CA PHE A 1 -35.71 -32.25 34.13
C PHE A 1 -35.17 -30.93 33.58
N ILE A 2 -34.02 -30.49 34.08
CA ILE A 2 -33.32 -29.31 33.58
C ILE A 2 -32.19 -29.83 32.70
N LEU A 3 -32.10 -29.40 31.44
CA LEU A 3 -30.85 -29.43 30.68
C LEU A 3 -30.66 -28.11 29.94
N TYR A 4 -29.56 -27.45 30.32
CA TYR A 4 -28.90 -26.35 29.64
C TYR A 4 -28.47 -26.77 28.23
N SER A 5 -28.41 -25.80 27.31
CA SER A 5 -27.22 -25.61 26.47
C SER A 5 -27.28 -24.20 25.88
N GLY A 6 -26.63 -23.27 26.60
CA GLY A 6 -26.35 -21.93 26.12
C GLY A 6 -25.35 -22.01 24.97
N CYS A 7 -25.72 -21.45 23.84
CA CYS A 7 -24.83 -21.28 22.69
C CYS A 7 -23.78 -20.22 23.07
N LEU A 8 -22.56 -20.64 23.39
CA LEU A 8 -21.41 -19.75 23.56
C LEU A 8 -20.79 -19.51 22.17
N PHE A 9 -21.14 -18.39 21.55
CA PHE A 9 -20.31 -17.84 20.47
C PHE A 9 -19.05 -17.27 21.10
N SER A 10 -17.95 -18.02 21.08
CA SER A 10 -16.62 -17.44 21.27
C SER A 10 -16.20 -16.81 19.94
N GLN A 11 -16.13 -15.49 19.89
CA GLN A 11 -15.51 -14.79 18.77
C GLN A 11 -14.01 -15.07 18.87
N ALA A 12 -13.41 -15.66 17.84
CA ALA A 12 -11.95 -15.81 17.79
C ALA A 12 -11.33 -14.41 17.92
N PRO A 13 -10.25 -14.24 18.72
CA PRO A 13 -9.62 -12.95 18.88
C PRO A 13 -9.16 -12.45 17.51
N ALA A 14 -9.42 -11.19 17.22
CA ALA A 14 -8.93 -10.56 16.00
C ALA A 14 -7.40 -10.69 15.96
N LYS A 15 -6.88 -11.31 14.91
CA LYS A 15 -5.43 -11.41 14.68
C LYS A 15 -4.96 -10.10 14.07
N VAL A 16 -4.21 -9.32 14.83
CA VAL A 16 -3.50 -8.14 14.32
C VAL A 16 -2.13 -8.59 13.83
N THR A 17 -1.77 -8.22 12.60
CA THR A 17 -0.44 -8.46 12.03
C THR A 17 0.28 -7.12 11.91
N LEU A 18 1.48 -7.03 12.47
CA LEU A 18 2.31 -5.85 12.34
C LEU A 18 3.16 -5.99 11.07
N LEU A 19 3.05 -5.01 10.18
CA LEU A 19 3.91 -4.87 9.01
C LEU A 19 4.68 -3.55 9.16
N SER A 20 5.99 -3.65 9.29
CA SER A 20 6.91 -2.53 9.55
C SER A 20 8.11 -2.59 8.62
N VAL A 21 9.12 -1.77 8.91
CA VAL A 21 10.41 -1.79 8.20
C VAL A 21 11.11 -3.15 8.27
N ASN A 22 10.89 -3.93 9.34
CA ASN A 22 11.47 -5.26 9.48
C ASN A 22 10.85 -6.29 8.51
N GLU A 23 9.62 -6.04 8.07
CA GLU A 23 8.89 -6.89 7.13
C GLU A 23 9.05 -6.42 5.68
N GLY A 24 9.74 -5.29 5.44
CA GLY A 24 10.09 -4.80 4.11
C GLY A 24 9.45 -3.46 3.71
N LEU A 25 8.70 -2.80 4.60
CA LEU A 25 8.24 -1.42 4.37
C LEU A 25 9.46 -0.50 4.27
N SER A 26 9.50 0.41 3.28
CA SER A 26 10.65 1.27 3.09
C SER A 26 10.88 2.26 4.24
N GLN A 27 9.80 2.78 4.83
CA GLN A 27 9.88 3.86 5.81
C GLN A 27 8.64 3.86 6.73
N GLY A 28 8.83 4.18 8.02
CA GLY A 28 7.79 4.03 9.06
C GLY A 28 6.76 5.15 9.19
N MET A 29 6.94 6.28 8.50
CA MET A 29 5.99 7.40 8.44
C MET A 29 5.08 7.19 7.22
N VAL A 30 3.93 6.58 7.48
CA VAL A 30 2.89 6.34 6.48
C VAL A 30 1.97 7.54 6.37
N PHE A 31 1.76 8.05 5.15
CA PHE A 31 0.87 9.17 4.86
C PHE A 31 -0.49 8.76 4.28
N ASP A 32 -0.53 7.62 3.59
CA ASP A 32 -1.75 7.11 2.97
C ASP A 32 -1.67 5.61 2.73
N ILE A 33 -2.83 4.96 2.69
CA ILE A 33 -2.96 3.55 2.33
C ILE A 33 -4.17 3.40 1.40
N LEU A 34 -3.98 2.73 0.26
CA LEU A 34 -5.01 2.41 -0.70
C LEU A 34 -4.99 0.91 -1.01
N GLN A 35 -6.15 0.25 -0.99
CA GLN A 35 -6.28 -1.06 -1.63
C GLN A 35 -6.73 -0.84 -3.07
N SER A 36 -5.91 -1.24 -4.03
CA SER A 36 -6.27 -1.16 -5.45
C SER A 36 -7.24 -2.27 -5.85
N ARG A 37 -7.93 -2.10 -6.97
CA ARG A 37 -8.93 -3.07 -7.47
C ARG A 37 -8.39 -4.47 -7.77
N ASP A 38 -7.11 -4.57 -8.09
CA ASP A 38 -6.40 -5.83 -8.29
C ASP A 38 -5.96 -6.50 -6.97
N GLY A 39 -6.25 -5.86 -5.83
CA GLY A 39 -6.11 -6.43 -4.49
C GLY A 39 -4.80 -6.09 -3.76
N PHE A 40 -3.86 -5.40 -4.41
CA PHE A 40 -2.64 -4.94 -3.75
C PHE A 40 -2.92 -3.82 -2.75
N LEU A 41 -2.14 -3.77 -1.68
CA LEU A 41 -2.09 -2.60 -0.80
C LEU A 41 -0.97 -1.69 -1.24
N TRP A 42 -1.30 -0.44 -1.50
CA TRP A 42 -0.37 0.64 -1.79
C TRP A 42 -0.25 1.55 -0.59
N ILE A 43 0.99 1.81 -0.18
CA ILE A 43 1.31 2.52 1.06
C ILE A 43 2.27 3.66 0.71
N ALA A 44 1.77 4.89 0.89
CA ALA A 44 2.51 6.11 0.66
C ALA A 44 3.32 6.44 1.92
N THR A 45 4.62 6.70 1.76
CA THR A 45 5.51 6.98 2.89
C THR A 45 6.34 8.23 2.64
N LYS A 46 7.09 8.65 3.66
CA LYS A 46 8.06 9.73 3.52
C LYS A 46 9.23 9.38 2.59
N ASP A 47 9.54 8.10 2.40
CA ASP A 47 10.66 7.66 1.56
C ASP A 47 10.33 6.32 0.90
N GLY A 48 9.63 6.39 -0.24
CA GLY A 48 9.23 5.29 -1.10
C GLY A 48 7.72 5.08 -1.17
N LEU A 49 7.25 4.67 -2.35
CA LEU A 49 5.93 4.09 -2.53
C LEU A 49 6.04 2.57 -2.37
N ASN A 50 5.20 1.97 -1.54
CA ASN A 50 5.25 0.54 -1.24
C ASN A 50 4.02 -0.16 -1.79
N ARG A 51 4.20 -1.27 -2.50
CA ARG A 51 3.13 -2.18 -2.89
C ARG A 51 3.28 -3.51 -2.16
N TYR A 52 2.25 -3.93 -1.44
CA TYR A 52 2.21 -5.18 -0.71
C TYR A 52 1.23 -6.16 -1.36
N ASP A 53 1.71 -7.38 -1.62
CA ASP A 53 0.96 -8.45 -2.29
C ASP A 53 0.28 -9.46 -1.35
N GLY A 54 0.36 -9.22 -0.03
CA GLY A 54 -0.08 -10.17 0.99
C GLY A 54 1.06 -10.99 1.61
N TYR A 55 2.23 -10.98 0.98
CA TYR A 55 3.42 -11.72 1.40
C TYR A 55 4.69 -10.86 1.46
N ARG A 56 4.87 -9.94 0.51
CA ARG A 56 6.10 -9.16 0.32
C ARG A 56 5.80 -7.73 -0.12
N PHE A 57 6.73 -6.84 0.18
CA PHE A 57 6.74 -5.47 -0.31
C PHE A 57 7.57 -5.35 -1.60
N THR A 58 7.04 -4.61 -2.57
CA THR A 58 7.79 -4.01 -3.67
C THR A 58 7.92 -2.51 -3.37
N VAL A 59 9.13 -1.97 -3.39
CA VAL A 59 9.39 -0.56 -3.11
C VAL A 59 9.75 0.16 -4.40
N PHE A 60 9.10 1.29 -4.64
CA PHE A 60 9.38 2.20 -5.75
C PHE A 60 10.00 3.48 -5.20
N THR A 61 11.17 3.84 -5.72
CA THR A 61 11.95 5.03 -5.37
C THR A 61 12.41 5.73 -6.63
N HIS A 62 12.69 7.03 -6.50
CA HIS A 62 13.24 7.85 -7.56
C HIS A 62 14.63 7.33 -7.97
N ASP A 63 14.81 7.12 -9.27
CA ASP A 63 16.09 6.83 -9.90
C ASP A 63 16.37 7.89 -10.98
N PRO A 64 17.39 8.74 -10.80
CA PRO A 64 17.70 9.80 -11.75
C PRO A 64 18.15 9.28 -13.13
N PHE A 65 18.44 8.00 -13.27
CA PHE A 65 18.83 7.36 -14.53
C PHE A 65 17.70 6.58 -15.19
N ASP A 66 16.56 6.42 -14.52
CA ASP A 66 15.36 5.81 -15.08
C ASP A 66 14.23 6.84 -15.23
N PRO A 67 13.91 7.28 -16.46
CA PRO A 67 12.84 8.25 -16.70
C PRO A 67 11.45 7.71 -16.39
N PHE A 68 11.30 6.40 -16.14
CA PHE A 68 10.05 5.76 -15.76
C PHE A 68 9.97 5.46 -14.26
N SER A 69 10.93 5.93 -13.46
CA SER A 69 10.87 5.88 -12.00
C SER A 69 10.02 7.02 -11.44
N ILE A 70 9.55 6.86 -10.20
CA ILE A 70 8.78 7.88 -9.51
C ILE A 70 9.58 9.19 -9.37
N THR A 71 8.90 10.32 -9.55
CA THR A 71 9.52 11.66 -9.53
C THR A 71 10.06 12.09 -8.16
N SER A 72 9.52 11.53 -7.07
CA SER A 72 9.92 11.82 -5.69
C SER A 72 9.77 10.57 -4.83
N ASN A 73 10.67 10.37 -3.87
CA ASN A 73 10.50 9.31 -2.88
C ASN A 73 9.37 9.59 -1.90
N GLU A 74 9.14 10.86 -1.56
CA GLU A 74 8.06 11.23 -0.66
C GLU A 74 6.73 11.23 -1.42
N VAL A 75 5.76 10.45 -0.94
CA VAL A 75 4.42 10.33 -1.54
C VAL A 75 3.36 10.59 -0.47
N TRP A 76 2.48 11.56 -0.70
CA TRP A 76 1.50 12.01 0.30
C TRP A 76 0.14 11.35 0.17
N LYS A 77 -0.32 11.12 -1.06
CA LYS A 77 -1.65 10.56 -1.35
C LYS A 77 -1.65 9.66 -2.56
N ILE A 78 -2.49 8.62 -2.52
CA ILE A 78 -2.67 7.66 -3.60
C ILE A 78 -4.16 7.65 -3.97
N PHE A 79 -4.46 7.77 -5.26
CA PHE A 79 -5.81 7.66 -5.77
C PHE A 79 -5.85 6.75 -7.01
N GLU A 80 -6.72 5.74 -7.00
CA GLU A 80 -6.95 4.90 -8.18
C GLU A 80 -8.14 5.43 -8.99
N ASP A 81 -7.93 5.66 -10.28
CA ASP A 81 -8.99 6.11 -11.18
C ASP A 81 -9.85 4.97 -11.76
N SER A 82 -10.78 5.31 -12.66
CA SER A 82 -11.66 4.31 -13.29
C SER A 82 -10.93 3.34 -14.23
N ARG A 83 -9.74 3.69 -14.73
CA ARG A 83 -8.88 2.86 -15.59
C ARG A 83 -7.94 1.96 -14.79
N GLY A 84 -7.85 2.15 -13.47
CA GLY A 84 -6.91 1.46 -12.60
C GLY A 84 -5.52 2.10 -12.60
N TRP A 85 -5.38 3.35 -13.07
CA TRP A 85 -4.12 4.09 -12.92
C TRP A 85 -4.05 4.70 -11.53
N LEU A 86 -2.85 4.73 -10.96
CA LEU A 86 -2.63 5.33 -9.65
C LEU A 86 -2.06 6.72 -9.80
N TRP A 87 -2.78 7.69 -9.27
CA TRP A 87 -2.39 9.08 -9.18
C TRP A 87 -1.75 9.32 -7.82
N LEU A 88 -0.53 9.85 -7.83
CA LEU A 88 0.33 9.99 -6.66
C LEU A 88 0.64 11.45 -6.43
N ALA A 89 0.19 11.99 -5.30
CA ALA A 89 0.55 13.35 -4.92
C ALA A 89 1.93 13.35 -4.26
N CYS A 90 2.87 14.10 -4.84
CA CYS A 90 4.27 14.17 -4.42
C CYS A 90 4.69 15.64 -4.19
N PRO A 91 5.77 15.89 -3.43
CA PRO A 91 6.41 17.19 -3.45
C PRO A 91 6.74 17.60 -4.88
N GLY A 92 6.26 18.77 -5.29
CA GLY A 92 6.54 19.33 -6.62
C GLY A 92 5.58 18.89 -7.73
N GLY A 93 4.61 18.01 -7.48
CA GLY A 93 3.61 17.69 -8.50
C GLY A 93 2.80 16.42 -8.28
N LEU A 94 2.41 15.82 -9.40
CA LEU A 94 1.59 14.63 -9.50
C LEU A 94 2.31 13.63 -10.39
N ASP A 95 2.32 12.38 -9.99
CA ASP A 95 2.88 11.26 -10.75
C ASP A 95 1.78 10.25 -11.06
N VAL A 96 1.85 9.58 -12.21
CA VAL A 96 0.87 8.55 -12.61
C VAL A 96 1.56 7.22 -12.83
N PHE A 97 1.23 6.24 -11.98
CA PHE A 97 1.66 4.86 -12.15
C PHE A 97 0.67 4.07 -13.00
N LEU A 98 1.20 3.43 -14.06
CA LEU A 98 0.43 2.55 -14.95
C LEU A 98 0.75 1.09 -14.60
N PRO A 99 -0.17 0.34 -13.94
CA PRO A 99 0.10 -1.03 -13.51
C PRO A 99 0.44 -1.99 -14.64
N GLN A 100 0.00 -1.70 -15.87
CA GLN A 100 0.23 -2.56 -17.03
C GLN A 100 1.69 -2.59 -17.46
N THR A 101 2.41 -1.48 -17.27
CA THR A 101 3.83 -1.35 -17.65
C THR A 101 4.75 -1.28 -16.44
N GLY A 102 4.22 -0.88 -15.28
CA GLY A 102 5.04 -0.63 -14.08
C GLY A 102 5.77 0.71 -14.12
N HIS A 103 5.37 1.63 -14.99
CA HIS A 103 6.05 2.91 -15.21
C HIS A 103 5.33 4.08 -14.53
N PHE A 104 6.09 5.12 -14.20
CA PHE A 104 5.69 6.41 -13.64
C PHE A 104 5.82 7.52 -14.71
N PHE A 105 4.99 8.58 -14.61
CA PHE A 105 4.89 9.67 -15.58
C PHE A 105 4.44 10.99 -14.95
#